data_AF-A0A497ZSD9-F1
#
_entry.id   AF-A0A497ZSD9-F1
#
_cell.length_a   1.000
_cell.length_b   1.000
_cell.length_c   1.000
_cell.angle_alpha   90.00
_cell.angle_beta   90.00
_cell.angle_gamma   90.00
#
_symmetry.space_group_name_H-M   'P 1'
#
loop_
_entity.id
_entity.type
_entity.pdbx_description
1 polymer ?
#
loop_
_entity_poly.entity_id
_entity_poly.type
_entity_poly.pdbx_seq_one_letter_code
_entity_poly.pdbx_strand_id
1 'polypeptide(L)'
;MTAALCATRPADWWDLGDDGNRLALAICRVCPVQTACAATADREAGVIRAGIAYLERGQVAPICQCGYPDDKRLDPRRTTVLCRRCHVPNLRAWRQDRRRYWSDYYRRHKAATSATTKETRAA
;
A
#
# COMPACT_ATOMS: atom_id res chain seq x y z
N MET A 1 -22.63 -11.74 24.45
CA MET A 1 -22.48 -10.70 23.42
C MET A 1 -21.33 -11.10 22.53
N THR A 2 -21.55 -11.28 21.22
CA THR A 2 -20.47 -11.57 20.26
C THR A 2 -19.68 -10.29 20.03
N ALA A 3 -18.39 -10.29 20.36
CA ALA A 3 -17.55 -9.11 20.21
C ALA A 3 -17.27 -8.81 18.73
N ALA A 4 -17.21 -7.53 18.39
CA ALA A 4 -16.79 -7.09 17.07
C ALA A 4 -15.28 -7.31 16.91
N LEU A 5 -14.86 -7.99 15.84
CA LEU A 5 -13.43 -8.24 15.59
C LEU A 5 -12.63 -6.96 15.37
N CYS A 6 -13.29 -5.87 14.96
CA CYS A 6 -12.62 -4.58 14.78
C CYS A 6 -12.01 -4.01 16.07
N ALA A 7 -12.60 -4.34 17.23
CA ALA A 7 -12.07 -3.92 18.54
C ALA A 7 -10.72 -4.57 18.90
N THR A 8 -10.29 -5.60 18.16
CA THR A 8 -9.01 -6.28 18.40
C THR A 8 -7.82 -5.64 17.68
N ARG A 9 -8.06 -4.59 16.89
CA ARG A 9 -7.06 -3.89 16.07
C ARG A 9 -7.13 -2.38 16.32
N PRO A 10 -6.02 -1.65 16.14
CA PRO A 10 -6.04 -0.19 16.22
C PRO A 10 -6.91 0.41 15.11
N ALA A 11 -7.38 1.65 15.33
CA ALA A 11 -8.37 2.29 14.46
C ALA A 11 -7.84 2.54 13.04
N ASP A 12 -6.57 2.95 12.93
CA ASP A 12 -5.84 3.20 11.68
C ASP A 12 -5.78 1.98 10.75
N TRP A 13 -5.88 0.76 11.30
CA TRP A 13 -5.96 -0.48 10.53
C TRP A 13 -7.17 -0.49 9.57
N TRP A 14 -8.24 0.19 9.95
CA TRP A 14 -9.50 0.21 9.20
C TRP A 14 -9.59 1.37 8.21
N ASP A 15 -8.59 2.24 8.16
CA ASP A 15 -8.55 3.41 7.29
C ASP A 15 -8.08 3.05 5.87
N LEU A 16 -8.74 3.63 4.86
CA LEU A 16 -8.48 3.30 3.45
C LEU A 16 -7.06 3.67 2.95
N GLY A 17 -6.29 4.43 3.74
CA GLY A 17 -4.98 4.99 3.36
C GLY A 17 -3.76 4.09 3.55
N ASP A 18 -3.85 3.00 4.32
CA ASP A 18 -2.66 2.24 4.75
C ASP A 18 -2.57 0.76 4.29
N ASP A 19 -1.40 0.16 4.49
CA ASP A 19 -1.01 -1.20 4.08
C ASP A 19 -1.92 -2.35 4.61
N GLY A 20 -2.81 -2.08 5.58
CA GLY A 20 -3.64 -3.06 6.30
C GLY A 20 -4.96 -3.49 5.62
N ASN A 21 -5.34 -2.85 4.52
CA ASN A 21 -6.73 -2.85 4.03
C ASN A 21 -7.26 -4.17 3.45
N ARG A 22 -6.40 -4.98 2.83
CA ARG A 22 -6.83 -6.29 2.32
C ARG A 22 -7.19 -7.25 3.46
N LEU A 23 -6.41 -7.23 4.54
CA LEU A 23 -6.65 -8.10 5.69
C LEU A 23 -7.81 -7.58 6.53
N ALA A 24 -7.94 -6.25 6.67
CA ALA A 24 -9.10 -5.62 7.30
C ALA A 24 -10.41 -6.07 6.63
N LEU A 25 -10.49 -6.01 5.30
CA LEU A 25 -11.63 -6.52 4.54
C LEU A 25 -11.94 -7.98 4.83
N ALA A 26 -10.91 -8.84 4.85
CA ALA A 26 -11.08 -10.26 5.12
C ALA A 26 -11.59 -10.52 6.55
N ILE A 27 -11.03 -9.84 7.56
CA ILE A 27 -11.45 -9.94 8.96
C ILE A 27 -12.90 -9.48 9.12
N CYS A 28 -13.26 -8.35 8.49
CA CYS A 28 -14.62 -7.85 8.57
C CYS A 28 -15.65 -8.81 7.95
N ARG A 29 -15.30 -9.53 6.88
CA ARG A 29 -16.19 -10.49 6.20
C ARG A 29 -16.47 -11.75 7.02
N VAL A 30 -15.62 -12.07 7.99
CA VAL A 30 -15.81 -13.22 8.90
C VAL A 30 -16.28 -12.78 10.28
N CYS A 31 -16.56 -11.49 10.46
CA CYS A 31 -16.97 -10.93 11.73
C CYS A 31 -18.40 -11.39 12.07
N PRO A 32 -18.65 -11.97 13.26
CA PRO A 32 -19.98 -12.49 13.61
C PRO A 32 -21.06 -11.41 13.74
N VAL A 33 -20.66 -10.13 13.87
CA VAL A 33 -21.57 -8.98 13.91
C VAL A 33 -21.64 -8.22 12.59
N GLN A 34 -21.10 -8.79 11.49
CA GLN A 34 -21.04 -8.12 10.18
C GLN A 34 -22.40 -7.60 9.72
N THR A 35 -23.47 -8.40 9.82
CA THR A 35 -24.82 -8.03 9.40
C THR A 35 -25.36 -6.83 10.17
N ALA A 36 -25.14 -6.77 11.48
CA ALA A 36 -25.53 -5.63 12.30
C ALA A 36 -24.70 -4.38 11.96
N CYS A 37 -23.40 -4.55 11.66
CA CYS A 37 -22.55 -3.46 11.19
C CYS A 37 -22.99 -2.92 9.82
N ALA A 38 -23.49 -3.78 8.92
CA ALA A 38 -23.93 -3.38 7.58
C ALA A 38 -25.14 -2.44 7.61
N ALA A 39 -26.04 -2.59 8.59
CA ALA A 39 -27.22 -1.75 8.77
C ALA A 39 -26.91 -0.28 9.09
N THR A 40 -25.65 0.04 9.40
CA THR A 40 -25.19 1.39 9.78
C THR A 40 -23.98 1.84 8.97
N ALA A 41 -23.63 1.12 7.90
CA ALA A 41 -22.38 1.31 7.16
C ALA A 41 -22.46 2.44 6.12
N ASP A 42 -23.66 2.90 5.75
CA ASP A 42 -23.92 3.96 4.76
C ASP A 42 -23.46 5.36 5.18
N ARG A 43 -23.03 5.53 6.45
CA ARG A 43 -22.67 6.83 7.02
C ARG A 43 -21.17 7.06 7.17
N GLU A 44 -20.33 6.10 6.79
CA GLU A 44 -18.91 6.16 7.12
C GLU A 44 -18.04 6.40 5.87
N ALA A 45 -17.15 7.37 6.01
CA ALA A 45 -16.25 7.84 4.97
C ALA A 45 -14.81 7.51 5.37
N GLY A 46 -13.99 7.07 4.40
CA GLY A 46 -12.56 6.82 4.61
C GLY A 46 -12.22 5.50 5.32
N VAL A 47 -13.20 4.64 5.60
CA VAL A 47 -13.00 3.44 6.45
C VAL A 47 -13.53 2.15 5.83
N ILE A 48 -13.10 1.01 6.39
CA ILE A 48 -13.62 -0.33 6.10
C ILE A 48 -14.65 -0.72 7.15
N ARG A 49 -15.87 -1.01 6.71
CA ARG A 49 -16.97 -1.46 7.57
C ARG A 49 -17.78 -2.55 6.92
N ALA A 50 -18.17 -3.55 7.72
CA ALA A 50 -18.98 -4.68 7.27
C ALA A 50 -18.41 -5.44 6.05
N GLY A 51 -17.10 -5.36 5.82
CA GLY A 51 -16.42 -6.01 4.70
C GLY A 51 -16.50 -5.22 3.39
N ILE A 52 -16.89 -3.95 3.48
CA ILE A 52 -16.98 -2.97 2.41
C ILE A 52 -16.02 -1.83 2.75
N ALA A 53 -15.30 -1.34 1.74
CA ALA A 53 -14.38 -0.23 1.89
C ALA A 53 -15.05 1.04 1.36
N TYR A 54 -15.01 2.14 2.12
CA TYR A 54 -15.66 3.39 1.76
C TYR A 54 -14.62 4.50 1.54
N LEU A 55 -14.74 5.22 0.43
CA LEU A 55 -13.94 6.40 0.12
C LEU A 55 -14.26 7.54 1.09
N GLU A 56 -13.42 8.57 1.12
CA GLU A 56 -13.60 9.82 1.90
C GLU A 56 -14.93 10.55 1.68
N ARG A 57 -15.66 10.19 0.63
CA ARG A 57 -16.96 10.78 0.28
C ARG A 57 -18.12 9.80 0.49
N GLY A 58 -17.87 8.68 1.19
CA GLY A 58 -18.87 7.66 1.51
C GLY A 58 -19.24 6.74 0.34
N GLN A 59 -18.63 6.86 -0.84
CA GLN A 59 -18.86 5.88 -1.91
C GLN A 59 -18.08 4.59 -1.64
N VAL A 60 -18.62 3.46 -2.09
CA VAL A 60 -17.87 2.19 -2.07
C VAL A 60 -16.62 2.32 -2.93
N ALA A 61 -15.46 2.06 -2.32
CA ALA A 61 -14.18 2.02 -3.01
C ALA A 61 -14.13 0.78 -3.92
N PRO A 62 -13.76 0.91 -5.21
CA PRO A 62 -13.55 -0.24 -6.07
C PRO A 62 -12.38 -1.07 -5.56
N ILE A 63 -12.44 -2.40 -5.74
CA ILE A 63 -11.37 -3.31 -5.31
C ILE A 63 -10.49 -3.64 -6.52
N CYS A 64 -9.17 -3.38 -6.46
CA CYS A 64 -8.24 -3.86 -7.51
C CYS A 64 -8.20 -5.39 -7.52
N GLN A 65 -7.80 -5.98 -8.65
CA GLN A 65 -7.53 -7.41 -8.76
C GLN A 65 -6.51 -7.93 -7.72
N CYS A 66 -5.62 -7.10 -7.16
CA CYS A 66 -4.74 -7.50 -6.05
C CYS A 66 -5.44 -7.60 -4.67
N GLY A 67 -6.72 -7.27 -4.59
CA GLY A 67 -7.53 -7.31 -3.37
C GLY A 67 -7.43 -6.07 -2.48
N TYR A 68 -6.76 -5.01 -2.92
CA TYR A 68 -6.73 -3.73 -2.21
C TYR A 68 -7.86 -2.80 -2.70
N PRO A 69 -8.52 -2.05 -1.79
CA PRO A 69 -9.39 -0.96 -2.20
C PRO A 69 -8.57 0.12 -2.91
N ASP A 70 -9.09 0.64 -4.00
CA ASP A 70 -8.49 1.75 -4.75
C ASP A 70 -9.06 3.07 -4.22
N ASP A 71 -8.19 3.83 -3.58
CA ASP A 71 -8.47 5.15 -3.02
C ASP A 71 -8.53 6.24 -4.10
N LYS A 72 -7.99 5.94 -5.29
CA LYS A 72 -7.96 6.90 -6.38
C LYS A 72 -9.35 6.95 -6.99
N ARG A 73 -9.93 8.15 -6.91
CA ARG A 73 -11.03 8.59 -7.77
C ARG A 73 -10.85 7.92 -9.13
N LEU A 74 -11.89 7.20 -9.55
CA LEU A 74 -12.19 6.93 -10.94
C LEU A 74 -11.90 8.23 -11.71
N ASP A 75 -10.69 8.39 -12.24
CA ASP A 75 -10.39 9.45 -13.19
C ASP A 75 -11.02 8.93 -14.47
N PRO A 76 -12.17 9.48 -14.90
CA PRO A 76 -12.89 8.96 -16.06
C PRO A 76 -12.06 9.07 -17.35
N ARG A 77 -10.92 9.78 -17.32
CA ARG A 77 -9.98 9.91 -18.43
C ARG A 77 -8.83 8.89 -18.40
N ARG A 78 -8.66 8.11 -17.33
CA ARG A 78 -7.68 7.03 -17.26
C ARG A 78 -8.38 5.68 -17.36
N THR A 79 -8.40 5.13 -18.58
CA THR A 79 -8.93 3.79 -18.89
C THR A 79 -8.16 2.65 -18.20
N THR A 80 -6.93 2.90 -17.77
CA THR A 80 -6.16 1.97 -16.94
C THR A 80 -6.07 2.50 -15.51
N VAL A 81 -6.94 1.99 -14.66
CA VAL A 81 -6.82 2.08 -13.20
C VAL A 81 -5.59 1.26 -12.80
N LEU A 82 -4.40 1.85 -12.92
CA LEU A 82 -3.17 1.25 -12.40
C LEU A 82 -3.17 1.45 -10.89
N CYS A 83 -3.81 0.51 -10.18
CA CYS A 83 -3.63 0.40 -8.74
C CYS A 83 -2.13 0.33 -8.46
N ARG A 84 -1.62 1.26 -7.65
CA ARG A 84 -0.18 1.36 -7.33
C ARG A 84 0.36 0.06 -6.73
N ARG A 85 -0.50 -0.72 -6.07
CA ARG A 85 -0.18 -2.04 -5.49
C ARG A 85 -0.13 -3.15 -6.53
N CYS A 86 -1.03 -3.09 -7.52
CA CYS A 86 -1.07 -4.00 -8.67
C CYS A 86 0.11 -3.74 -9.63
N HIS A 87 0.76 -2.56 -9.54
CA HIS A 87 1.95 -2.24 -10.30
C HIS A 87 3.15 -3.06 -9.81
N VAL A 88 3.30 -4.27 -10.36
CA VAL A 88 4.56 -5.01 -10.28
C VAL A 88 5.62 -4.09 -10.88
N PRO A 89 6.69 -3.71 -10.15
CA PRO A 89 7.80 -3.01 -10.77
C PRO A 89 8.22 -3.85 -11.96
N ASN A 90 8.31 -3.26 -13.15
CA ASN A 90 8.81 -3.98 -14.31
C ASN A 90 10.15 -4.60 -13.90
N LEU A 91 10.18 -5.93 -13.70
CA LEU A 91 11.31 -6.59 -13.03
C LEU A 91 12.59 -6.40 -13.85
N ARG A 92 12.48 -6.18 -15.16
CA ARG A 92 13.62 -5.77 -16.00
C ARG A 92 14.09 -4.36 -15.66
N ALA A 93 13.18 -3.39 -15.57
CA ALA A 93 13.51 -2.01 -15.18
C ALA A 93 14.13 -1.97 -13.78
N TRP A 94 13.55 -2.68 -12.81
CA TRP A 94 14.09 -2.78 -11.45
C TRP A 94 15.48 -3.44 -11.42
N ARG A 95 15.72 -4.51 -12.20
CA ARG A 95 17.05 -5.12 -12.33
C ARG A 95 18.06 -4.17 -12.99
N GLN A 96 17.64 -3.37 -13.97
CA GLN A 96 18.49 -2.39 -14.66
C GLN A 96 18.86 -1.23 -13.74
N ASP A 97 17.88 -0.67 -13.02
CA ASP A 97 18.10 0.41 -12.04
C ASP A 97 18.98 -0.06 -10.89
N ARG A 98 18.74 -1.28 -10.37
CA ARG A 98 19.60 -1.87 -9.33
C ARG A 98 21.03 -2.06 -9.83
N ARG A 99 21.25 -2.52 -11.07
CA ARG A 99 22.61 -2.61 -11.65
C ARG A 99 23.27 -1.23 -11.79
N ARG A 100 22.53 -0.21 -12.25
CA ARG A 100 23.05 1.16 -12.33
C ARG A 100 23.45 1.69 -10.97
N TYR A 101 22.57 1.56 -9.98
CA TYR A 101 22.83 1.95 -8.60
C TYR A 101 24.11 1.31 -8.05
N TRP A 102 24.25 -0.01 -8.17
CA TRP A 102 25.45 -0.71 -7.69
C TRP A 102 26.71 -0.30 -8.47
N SER A 103 26.62 -0.08 -9.78
CA SER A 103 27.76 0.38 -10.59
C SER A 103 28.23 1.77 -10.18
N ASP A 104 27.29 2.69 -9.93
CA ASP A 104 27.62 4.04 -9.48
C ASP A 104 28.14 4.06 -8.04
N TYR A 105 27.56 3.24 -7.15
CA TYR A 105 28.06 3.02 -5.80
C TYR A 105 29.51 2.55 -5.81
N TYR A 106 29.82 1.48 -6.55
CA TYR A 106 31.18 0.97 -6.68
C TYR A 106 32.13 1.98 -7.33
N ARG A 107 31.69 2.75 -8.34
CA ARG A 107 32.52 3.79 -8.95
C ARG A 107 32.91 4.87 -7.94
N ARG A 108 31.94 5.36 -7.14
CA ARG A 108 32.17 6.39 -6.13
C ARG A 108 33.06 5.88 -5.00
N HIS A 109 32.80 4.68 -4.49
CA HIS A 109 33.61 4.10 -3.41
C HIS A 109 35.01 3.72 -3.86
N LYS A 110 35.19 3.16 -5.06
CA LYS A 110 36.51 2.85 -5.61
C LYS A 110 37.33 4.12 -5.84
N ALA A 111 36.69 5.19 -6.33
CA ALA A 111 37.32 6.51 -6.46
C ALA A 111 37.75 7.07 -5.09
N ALA A 112 36.90 6.95 -4.07
CA ALA A 112 37.23 7.35 -2.70
C ALA A 112 38.44 6.58 -2.15
N THR A 113 38.47 5.25 -2.24
CA THR A 113 39.64 4.45 -1.82
C THR A 113 40.91 4.78 -2.61
N SER A 114 40.79 5.13 -3.89
CA SER A 114 41.95 5.50 -4.72
C SER A 114 42.52 6.88 -4.36
N ALA A 115 41.67 7.81 -3.91
CA ALA A 115 42.07 9.11 -3.41
C ALA A 115 42.81 8.98 -2.05
N THR A 116 42.27 8.20 -1.12
CA THR A 116 42.89 7.95 0.19
C THR A 116 44.25 7.24 0.08
N THR A 117 44.40 6.34 -0.91
CA THR A 117 45.69 5.63 -1.15
C THR A 117 46.75 6.54 -1.79
N LYS A 118 46.35 7.60 -2.50
CA LYS A 118 47.31 8.59 -3.06
C LYS A 118 47.83 9.53 -1.98
N GLU A 119 46.99 9.94 -1.02
CA GLU A 119 47.42 10.80 0.09
C GLU A 119 48.37 10.08 1.06
N THR A 120 48.14 8.78 1.33
CA THR A 120 49.02 7.98 2.20
C THR A 120 50.37 7.60 1.59
N ARG A 121 50.54 7.73 0.26
CA ARG A 121 51.82 7.49 -0.44
C ARG A 121 52.63 8.77 -0.70
N ALA A 122 52.04 9.93 -0.45
CA ALA A 122 52.65 11.25 -0.65
C ALA A 122 53.06 11.93 0.67
N ALA A 123 52.84 11.26 1.81
CA ALA A 123 53.38 11.60 3.12
C ALA A 123 54.52 10.65 3.47
#